data_AF-A0A660MMU2-F1
#
_entry.id   AF-A0A660MMU2-F1
#
_cell.length_a   1.000
_cell.length_b   1.000
_cell.length_c   1.000
_cell.angle_alpha   90.00
_cell.angle_beta   90.00
_cell.angle_gamma   90.00
#
_symmetry.space_group_name_H-M   'P 1'
#
loop_
_entity.id
_entity.type
_entity.pdbx_description
1 polymer ?
#
loop_
_entity_poly.entity_id
_entity_poly.type
_entity_poly.pdbx_seq_one_letter_code
_entity_poly.pdbx_strand_id
1 'polypeptide(L)'
;MLRSSDTRAQSDSDKWHKYSGRNILPMWIADTEFLAAPAILDALQERLEHGVFGYGHRRQRFLDAIKKHCHDQYSWHIEDDWIQPLTGVVPGLNFSRAVAQLRGKNQAVMVEPVYPHLRKHPALLPG
;
A
#
# COMPACT_ATOMS: atom_id res chain seq x y z
N MET A 1 -18.45 0.75 15.95
CA MET A 1 -19.04 1.34 14.73
C MET A 1 -17.93 2.06 13.97
N LEU A 2 -17.71 1.75 12.69
CA LEU A 2 -16.74 2.46 11.86
C LEU A 2 -17.25 3.90 11.64
N ARG A 3 -16.42 4.90 11.93
CA ARG A 3 -16.76 6.31 11.73
C ARG A 3 -16.44 6.71 10.29
N SER A 4 -17.41 7.24 9.55
CA SER A 4 -17.18 7.85 8.24
C SER A 4 -16.61 9.26 8.41
N SER A 5 -15.84 9.71 7.41
CA SER A 5 -15.39 11.10 7.31
C SER A 5 -16.29 11.88 6.36
N ASP A 6 -16.96 12.91 6.87
CA ASP A 6 -17.82 13.79 6.07
C ASP A 6 -17.03 14.95 5.40
N THR A 7 -15.72 15.02 5.60
CA THR A 7 -14.88 16.18 5.19
C THR A 7 -13.84 15.86 4.12
N ARG A 8 -13.91 14.68 3.47
CA ARG A 8 -12.90 14.27 2.49
C ARG A 8 -12.77 15.18 1.27
N ALA A 9 -13.82 15.90 0.90
CA ALA A 9 -13.76 16.93 -0.15
C ALA A 9 -12.88 18.14 0.22
N GLN A 10 -12.63 18.36 1.51
CA GLN A 10 -11.81 19.45 2.06
C GLN A 10 -10.40 18.97 2.46
N SER A 11 -10.03 17.74 2.10
CA SER A 11 -8.70 17.18 2.33
C SER A 11 -7.96 16.96 1.01
N ASP A 12 -6.77 16.37 1.07
CA ASP A 12 -5.94 16.04 -0.10
C ASP A 12 -6.43 14.77 -0.86
N SER A 13 -7.74 14.51 -0.88
CA SER A 13 -8.29 13.26 -1.43
C SER A 13 -8.42 13.30 -2.94
N ASP A 14 -7.55 12.57 -3.65
CA ASP A 14 -7.67 12.36 -5.10
C ASP A 14 -9.05 11.82 -5.51
N LYS A 15 -9.64 10.95 -4.66
CA LYS A 15 -10.96 10.38 -4.89
C LYS A 15 -12.00 11.47 -5.09
N TRP A 16 -12.03 12.47 -4.20
CA TRP A 16 -12.98 13.57 -4.21
C TRP A 16 -12.61 14.69 -5.18
N HIS A 17 -11.32 14.98 -5.36
CA HIS A 17 -10.86 16.05 -6.25
C HIS A 17 -11.12 15.77 -7.73
N LYS A 18 -11.14 14.50 -8.17
CA LYS A 18 -11.38 14.14 -9.58
C LYS A 18 -12.66 14.72 -10.19
N TYR A 19 -13.71 14.88 -9.38
CA TYR A 19 -15.00 15.38 -9.82
C TYR A 19 -15.41 16.70 -9.14
N SER A 20 -14.44 17.45 -8.62
CA SER A 20 -14.70 18.75 -7.97
C SER A 20 -15.50 19.69 -8.88
N GLY A 21 -16.48 20.41 -8.29
CA GLY A 21 -17.39 21.30 -9.00
C GLY A 21 -18.45 20.60 -9.86
N ARG A 22 -18.58 19.27 -9.79
CA ARG A 22 -19.60 18.49 -10.51
C ARG A 22 -20.48 17.73 -9.54
N ASN A 23 -21.76 17.57 -9.88
CA ASN A 23 -22.70 16.75 -9.11
C ASN A 23 -22.49 15.25 -9.42
N ILE A 24 -21.33 14.71 -9.03
CA ILE A 24 -20.93 13.32 -9.24
C ILE A 24 -20.40 12.78 -7.91
N LEU A 25 -20.96 11.67 -7.45
CA LEU A 25 -20.49 10.98 -6.25
C LEU A 25 -19.24 10.13 -6.58
N PRO A 26 -18.06 10.42 -6.00
CA PRO A 26 -16.83 9.71 -6.34
C PRO A 26 -16.78 8.27 -5.79
N MET A 27 -16.86 7.28 -6.67
CA MET A 27 -16.77 5.84 -6.33
C MET A 27 -15.76 5.07 -7.21
N TRP A 28 -14.68 5.73 -7.64
CA TRP A 28 -13.84 5.24 -8.75
C TRP A 28 -12.48 4.65 -8.35
N ILE A 29 -11.95 5.00 -7.18
CA ILE A 29 -10.63 4.55 -6.69
C ILE A 29 -10.81 3.76 -5.38
N ALA A 30 -9.92 2.79 -5.16
CA ALA A 30 -10.02 1.80 -4.10
C ALA A 30 -9.43 2.28 -2.77
N ASP A 31 -9.97 3.38 -2.24
CA ASP A 31 -9.80 3.79 -0.84
C ASP A 31 -11.18 4.07 -0.22
N THR A 32 -11.27 3.94 1.11
CA THR A 32 -12.55 3.98 1.83
C THR A 32 -12.85 5.36 2.41
N GLU A 33 -14.12 5.62 2.72
CA GLU A 33 -14.57 6.84 3.41
C GLU A 33 -14.46 6.76 4.95
N PHE A 34 -13.89 5.68 5.48
CA PHE A 34 -13.75 5.47 6.92
C PHE A 34 -12.50 6.12 7.47
N LEU A 35 -12.59 6.58 8.73
CA LEU A 35 -11.42 6.94 9.51
C LEU A 35 -10.54 5.71 9.76
N ALA A 36 -9.23 5.93 9.84
CA ALA A 36 -8.31 4.91 10.33
C ALA A 36 -8.70 4.49 11.76
N ALA A 37 -8.38 3.25 12.13
CA ALA A 37 -8.67 2.74 13.47
C ALA A 37 -7.98 3.60 14.54
N PRO A 38 -8.58 3.79 15.74
CA PRO A 38 -7.98 4.61 16.81
C PRO A 38 -6.54 4.22 17.12
N ALA A 39 -6.23 2.92 17.20
CA ALA A 39 -4.88 2.43 17.43
C ALA A 39 -3.83 2.91 16.40
N ILE A 40 -4.24 3.17 15.15
CA ILE A 40 -3.35 3.72 14.12
C ILE A 40 -3.15 5.22 14.35
N LEU A 41 -4.23 5.95 14.64
CA LEU A 41 -4.18 7.39 14.92
C LEU A 41 -3.34 7.69 16.17
N ASP A 42 -3.53 6.93 17.24
CA ASP A 42 -2.80 7.08 18.50
C ASP A 42 -1.30 6.82 18.31
N ALA A 43 -0.92 5.77 17.57
CA ALA A 43 0.48 5.46 17.27
C ALA A 43 1.15 6.54 16.40
N LEU A 44 0.41 7.17 15.49
CA LEU A 44 0.89 8.30 14.71
C LEU A 44 1.07 9.53 15.58
N GLN A 45 0.11 9.81 16.48
CA GLN A 45 0.18 10.93 17.42
C GLN A 45 1.38 10.79 18.37
N GLU A 46 1.59 9.62 18.96
CA GLU A 46 2.77 9.33 19.79
C GLU A 46 4.08 9.54 19.01
N ARG A 47 4.10 9.12 17.73
CA ARG A 47 5.26 9.33 16.86
C ARG A 47 5.50 10.82 16.58
N LEU A 48 4.45 11.62 16.44
CA LEU A 48 4.55 13.06 16.22
C LEU A 48 5.12 13.76 17.47
N GLU A 49 4.67 13.36 18.66
CA GLU A 49 5.10 13.92 19.95
C GLU A 49 6.60 13.74 20.21
N HIS A 50 7.23 12.71 19.65
CA HIS A 50 8.68 12.54 19.75
C HIS A 50 9.50 13.70 19.14
N GLY A 51 8.95 14.42 18.15
CA GLY A 51 9.53 15.65 17.60
C GLY A 51 10.76 15.51 16.70
N VAL A 52 11.49 14.38 16.73
CA VAL A 52 12.67 14.15 15.86
C VAL A 52 12.32 13.19 14.72
N PHE A 53 12.60 13.57 13.46
CA PHE A 53 12.24 12.81 12.25
C PHE A 53 13.44 12.51 11.33
N GLY A 54 14.61 12.24 11.93
CA GLY A 54 15.79 11.76 11.20
C GLY A 54 15.62 10.36 10.60
N TYR A 55 16.71 9.83 10.05
CA TYR A 55 16.73 8.51 9.41
C TYR A 55 16.19 7.41 10.33
N GLY A 56 15.14 6.74 9.88
CA GLY A 56 14.54 5.60 10.58
C GLY A 56 15.26 4.30 10.26
N HIS A 57 15.25 3.38 11.23
CA HIS A 57 15.67 2.00 11.01
C HIS A 57 14.47 1.04 11.11
N ARG A 58 14.55 -0.09 10.43
CA ARG A 58 13.55 -1.16 10.55
C ARG A 58 13.53 -1.66 12.00
N ARG A 59 12.33 -1.76 12.59
CA ARG A 59 12.11 -2.26 13.96
C ARG A 59 11.61 -3.70 13.92
N GLN A 60 12.12 -4.58 14.80
CA GLN A 60 11.69 -5.98 14.87
C GLN A 60 10.17 -6.12 15.06
N ARG A 61 9.58 -5.26 15.91
CA ARG A 61 8.12 -5.22 16.14
C ARG A 61 7.27 -5.08 14.86
N PHE A 62 7.82 -4.49 13.80
CA PHE A 62 7.12 -4.39 12.52
C PHE A 62 7.07 -5.75 11.80
N LEU A 63 8.18 -6.50 11.83
CA LEU A 63 8.24 -7.85 11.27
C LEU A 63 7.33 -8.79 12.05
N ASP A 64 7.42 -8.77 13.38
CA ASP A 64 6.61 -9.62 14.26
C ASP A 64 5.10 -9.39 14.04
N ALA A 65 4.67 -8.14 13.82
CA ALA A 65 3.28 -7.82 13.54
C ALA A 65 2.79 -8.43 12.22
N ILE A 66 3.61 -8.42 11.15
CA ILE A 66 3.28 -9.05 9.87
C ILE A 66 3.22 -10.58 10.04
N LYS A 67 4.23 -11.17 10.68
CA LYS A 67 4.29 -12.62 10.94
C LYS A 67 3.05 -13.09 11.69
N LYS A 68 2.70 -12.38 12.77
CA LYS A 68 1.51 -12.67 13.56
C LYS A 68 0.24 -12.55 12.72
N HIS A 69 0.09 -11.50 11.91
CA HIS A 69 -1.08 -11.33 11.07
C HIS A 69 -1.23 -12.48 10.05
N CYS A 70 -0.14 -12.85 9.36
CA CYS A 70 -0.14 -13.96 8.41
C CYS A 70 -0.49 -15.30 9.08
N HIS A 71 0.06 -15.54 10.27
CA HIS A 71 -0.27 -16.73 11.06
C HIS A 71 -1.75 -16.74 11.50
N ASP A 72 -2.23 -15.64 12.09
CA ASP A 72 -3.59 -15.58 12.63
C ASP A 72 -4.67 -15.67 11.55
N GLN A 73 -4.45 -15.03 10.39
CA GLN A 73 -5.46 -14.97 9.33
C GLN A 73 -5.39 -16.15 8.37
N TYR A 74 -4.20 -16.71 8.15
CA TYR A 74 -3.96 -17.68 7.08
C TYR A 74 -3.23 -18.94 7.54
N SER A 75 -2.91 -19.07 8.83
CA SER A 75 -2.06 -20.14 9.38
C SER A 75 -0.69 -20.23 8.69
N TRP A 76 -0.24 -19.11 8.11
CA TRP A 76 0.98 -19.06 7.33
C TRP A 76 2.15 -18.57 8.18
N HIS A 77 3.15 -19.45 8.33
CA HIS A 77 4.42 -19.14 8.99
C HIS A 77 5.39 -18.57 7.94
N ILE A 78 5.90 -17.36 8.21
CA ILE A 78 6.86 -16.66 7.35
C ILE A 78 8.11 -16.29 8.14
N GLU A 79 9.25 -16.22 7.47
CA GLU A 79 10.54 -15.87 8.06
C GLU A 79 10.89 -14.39 7.82
N ASP A 80 11.77 -13.85 8.67
CA ASP A 80 12.14 -12.42 8.66
C ASP A 80 12.78 -12.00 7.34
N ASP A 81 13.58 -12.87 6.74
CA ASP A 81 14.29 -12.65 5.48
C ASP A 81 13.37 -12.66 4.25
N TRP A 82 12.13 -13.15 4.39
CA TRP A 82 11.12 -13.08 3.32
C TRP A 82 10.50 -11.69 3.21
N ILE A 83 10.63 -10.84 4.24
CA ILE A 83 9.96 -9.55 4.33
C ILE A 83 10.91 -8.43 3.90
N GLN A 84 10.63 -7.84 2.74
CA GLN A 84 11.27 -6.61 2.28
C GLN A 84 10.24 -5.46 2.17
N PRO A 85 10.26 -4.48 3.11
CA PRO A 85 9.38 -3.33 3.07
C PRO A 85 9.65 -2.46 1.84
N LEU A 86 8.57 -2.04 1.18
CA LEU A 86 8.59 -1.16 0.03
C LEU A 86 7.55 -0.06 0.21
N THR A 87 7.74 1.07 -0.46
CA THR A 87 6.79 2.20 -0.48
C THR A 87 5.63 1.93 -1.44
N GLY A 88 4.89 0.85 -1.17
CA GLY A 88 3.69 0.47 -1.92
C GLY A 88 3.87 -0.77 -2.81
N VAL A 89 2.74 -1.33 -3.24
CA VAL A 89 2.68 -2.60 -3.99
C VAL A 89 3.10 -2.42 -5.45
N VAL A 90 2.77 -1.29 -6.08
CA VAL A 90 3.12 -1.03 -7.50
C VAL A 90 4.64 -0.98 -7.72
N PRO A 91 5.44 -0.29 -6.89
CA PRO A 91 6.90 -0.42 -6.94
C PRO A 91 7.38 -1.86 -6.77
N GLY A 92 6.80 -2.63 -5.84
CA GLY A 92 7.13 -4.04 -5.66
C GLY A 92 6.86 -4.90 -6.90
N LEU A 93 5.71 -4.70 -7.54
CA LEU A 93 5.37 -5.36 -8.80
C LEU A 93 6.41 -5.05 -9.90
N ASN A 94 6.80 -3.79 -10.04
CA ASN A 94 7.78 -3.41 -11.05
C ASN A 94 9.19 -3.94 -10.73
N PHE A 95 9.57 -3.98 -9.45
CA PHE A 95 10.81 -4.60 -8.99
C PHE A 95 10.83 -6.10 -9.30
N SER A 96 9.75 -6.82 -9.01
CA SER A 96 9.63 -8.24 -9.34
C SER A 96 9.76 -8.51 -10.84
N ARG A 97 9.22 -7.63 -11.69
CA ARG A 97 9.38 -7.71 -13.16
C ARG A 97 10.81 -7.52 -13.59
N ALA A 98 11.48 -6.49 -13.08
CA ALA A 98 12.87 -6.22 -13.37
C ALA A 98 13.76 -7.41 -13.01
N VAL A 99 13.58 -7.98 -11.81
CA VAL A 99 14.29 -9.20 -11.38
C VAL A 99 13.97 -10.40 -12.28
N ALA A 100 12.70 -10.61 -12.65
CA ALA A 100 12.32 -11.70 -13.54
C ALA A 100 12.97 -11.59 -14.92
N GLN A 101 13.01 -10.39 -15.49
CA GLN A 101 13.66 -10.11 -16.79
C GLN A 101 15.18 -10.35 -16.73
N LEU A 102 15.85 -9.91 -15.66
CA LEU A 102 17.27 -10.20 -15.43
C LEU A 102 17.56 -11.71 -15.31
N ARG A 103 16.54 -12.51 -15.01
CA ARG A 103 16.59 -13.98 -14.97
C ARG A 103 16.08 -14.63 -16.27
N GLY A 104 15.91 -13.85 -17.35
CA GLY A 104 15.49 -14.32 -18.67
C GLY A 104 13.98 -14.59 -18.81
N LYS A 105 13.15 -14.20 -17.83
CA LYS A 105 11.70 -14.37 -17.89
C LYS A 105 11.04 -13.11 -18.46
N ASN A 106 10.89 -13.08 -19.78
CA ASN A 106 10.42 -11.91 -20.53
C ASN A 106 8.91 -11.91 -20.83
N GLN A 107 8.19 -12.93 -20.38
CA GLN A 107 6.75 -13.09 -20.62
C GLN A 107 6.03 -13.44 -19.32
N ALA A 108 4.77 -13.00 -19.22
CA ALA A 108 3.89 -13.30 -18.10
C ALA A 108 2.50 -13.65 -18.62
N VAL A 109 1.82 -14.56 -17.92
CA VAL A 109 0.42 -14.92 -18.18
C VAL A 109 -0.45 -14.20 -17.16
N MET A 110 -1.56 -13.62 -17.61
CA MET A 110 -2.55 -12.95 -16.75
C MET A 110 -3.96 -13.34 -17.18
N VAL A 111 -4.89 -13.35 -16.22
CA VAL A 111 -6.32 -13.53 -16.48
C VAL A 111 -6.97 -12.15 -16.48
N GLU A 112 -7.78 -11.86 -17.49
CA GLU A 112 -8.48 -10.58 -17.62
C GLU A 112 -9.98 -10.71 -17.28
N PRO A 113 -10.62 -9.65 -16.73
CA PRO A 113 -10.07 -8.32 -16.43
C PRO A 113 -9.18 -8.30 -15.17
N VAL A 114 -8.18 -7.41 -15.16
CA VAL A 114 -7.17 -7.34 -14.09
C VAL A 114 -6.84 -5.89 -13.70
N TYR A 115 -6.25 -5.71 -12.51
CA TYR A 115 -5.76 -4.41 -12.04
C TYR A 115 -4.83 -3.74 -13.07
N PRO A 116 -5.07 -2.49 -13.51
CA PRO A 116 -4.36 -1.90 -14.64
C PRO A 116 -2.83 -1.86 -14.52
N HIS A 117 -2.26 -1.76 -13.31
CA HIS A 117 -0.81 -1.75 -13.14
C HIS A 117 -0.18 -3.12 -13.47
N LEU A 118 -0.96 -4.20 -13.40
CA LEU A 118 -0.53 -5.51 -13.89
C LEU A 118 -0.36 -5.50 -15.42
N ARG A 119 -1.06 -4.64 -16.16
CA ARG A 119 -0.92 -4.55 -17.63
C ARG A 119 0.00 -3.42 -18.12
N LYS A 120 -0.07 -2.25 -17.48
CA LYS A 120 0.39 -0.97 -18.06
C LYS A 120 1.86 -0.60 -17.87
N HIS A 121 2.59 -1.29 -16.99
CA HIS A 121 3.99 -0.91 -16.70
C HIS A 121 4.96 -1.84 -17.43
N PRO A 122 5.75 -1.33 -18.41
CA PRO A 122 6.87 -2.09 -18.96
C PRO A 122 7.88 -2.39 -17.85
N ALA A 123 8.74 -3.38 -18.07
CA ALA A 123 9.80 -3.66 -17.12
C ALA A 123 10.66 -2.41 -16.91
N LEU A 124 10.90 -2.04 -15.65
CA LEU A 124 11.58 -0.80 -15.26
C LEU A 124 13.09 -0.79 -15.57
N LEU A 125 13.60 -1.63 -16.49
CA LEU A 125 15.02 -1.62 -16.86
C LEU A 125 15.22 -1.74 -18.37
N PRO A 126 15.53 -0.62 -19.02
CA PRO A 126 16.58 -0.55 -20.04
C PRO A 126 17.76 0.24 -19.46
N GLY A 127 18.89 -0.46 -19.26
CA GLY A 127 20.15 0.06 -18.77
C GLY A 127 21.14 -1.07 -18.60
#